data_AF-A0A838F0G0-F1
#
_entry.id   AF-A0A838F0G0-F1
#
_cell.length_a   1.000
_cell.length_b   1.000
_cell.length_c   1.000
_cell.angle_alpha   90.00
_cell.angle_beta   90.00
_cell.angle_gamma   90.00
#
_symmetry.space_group_name_H-M   'P 1'
#
loop_
_entity.id
_entity.type
_entity.pdbx_description
1 polymer ?
#
loop_
_entity_poly.entity_id
_entity_poly.type
_entity_poly.pdbx_seq_one_letter_code
_entity_poly.pdbx_strand_id
1 'polypeptide(L)'
;MKKTEKKATSQIFFEELKPLNAVSSKNSGELIIEKKAVKFTNLDKVYFPTDKVSKGDVIAYYQSMADYILPYLKGRPQSLLRNPNGIADKGFYHKDAGDEAPSWAKKKTIYSE
;
A
#
# COMPACT_ATOMS: atom_id res chain seq x y z
N MET A 1 -25.49 -32.16 -32.35
CA MET A 1 -24.47 -31.07 -32.41
C MET A 1 -24.22 -30.58 -31.00
N LYS A 2 -23.05 -30.89 -30.42
CA LYS A 2 -22.63 -30.38 -29.11
C LYS A 2 -22.11 -28.96 -29.30
N LYS A 3 -22.81 -27.95 -28.77
CA LYS A 3 -22.24 -26.62 -28.57
C LYS A 3 -21.94 -26.46 -27.09
N THR A 4 -20.66 -26.60 -26.78
CA THR A 4 -20.03 -26.32 -25.50
C THR A 4 -20.08 -24.81 -25.25
N GLU A 5 -20.79 -24.40 -24.20
CA GLU A 5 -20.77 -23.02 -23.72
C GLU A 5 -19.44 -22.75 -23.03
N LYS A 6 -18.75 -21.72 -23.51
CA LYS A 6 -17.48 -21.24 -22.99
C LYS A 6 -17.69 -20.73 -21.56
N LYS A 7 -16.89 -21.23 -20.62
CA LYS A 7 -16.75 -20.68 -19.26
C LYS A 7 -16.53 -19.17 -19.37
N ALA A 8 -17.48 -18.40 -18.85
CA ALA A 8 -17.28 -16.98 -18.58
C ALA A 8 -16.20 -16.87 -17.51
N THR A 9 -15.02 -16.41 -17.93
CA THR A 9 -13.98 -15.87 -17.05
C THR A 9 -14.68 -14.85 -16.16
N SER A 10 -14.82 -15.18 -14.87
CA SER A 10 -15.44 -14.31 -13.87
C SER A 10 -14.61 -13.04 -13.80
N GLN A 11 -15.13 -12.02 -14.49
CA GLN A 11 -14.77 -10.63 -14.37
C GLN A 11 -14.67 -10.34 -12.86
N ILE A 12 -13.44 -10.21 -12.35
CA ILE A 12 -13.24 -9.70 -11.00
C ILE A 12 -13.71 -8.26 -11.09
N PHE A 13 -14.93 -8.06 -10.64
CA PHE A 13 -15.56 -6.78 -10.44
C PHE A 13 -14.69 -6.08 -9.38
N PHE A 14 -13.80 -5.19 -9.83
CA PHE A 14 -13.16 -4.21 -8.97
C PHE A 14 -14.27 -3.26 -8.55
N GLU A 15 -15.06 -3.71 -7.58
CA GLU A 15 -16.05 -2.92 -6.90
C GLU A 15 -15.32 -1.70 -6.34
N GLU A 16 -15.84 -0.53 -6.70
CA GLU A 16 -15.25 0.78 -6.51
C GLU A 16 -14.43 0.85 -5.23
N LEU A 17 -13.12 1.07 -5.37
CA LEU A 17 -12.28 1.47 -4.25
C LEU A 17 -12.98 2.64 -3.58
N LYS A 18 -13.57 2.41 -2.40
CA LYS A 18 -14.14 3.50 -1.60
C LYS A 18 -13.03 4.53 -1.47
N PRO A 19 -13.19 5.73 -2.05
CA PRO A 19 -12.17 6.75 -1.90
C PRO A 19 -12.02 6.98 -0.40
N LEU A 20 -10.78 6.99 0.06
CA LEU A 20 -10.42 7.55 1.36
C LEU A 20 -10.90 9.00 1.33
N ASN A 21 -12.13 9.23 1.76
CA ASN A 21 -12.82 10.51 1.88
C ASN A 21 -12.49 11.51 0.76
N ALA A 22 -13.35 11.56 -0.25
CA ALA A 22 -13.35 12.64 -1.23
C ALA A 22 -13.16 14.01 -0.54
N VAL A 23 -12.09 14.69 -0.98
CA VAL A 23 -11.81 16.12 -0.79
C VAL A 23 -11.78 16.60 0.66
N SER A 24 -10.59 16.55 1.26
CA SER A 24 -10.21 17.53 2.29
C SER A 24 -8.90 18.17 1.90
N SER A 25 -8.95 19.50 1.76
CA SER A 25 -7.93 20.50 1.42
C SER A 25 -6.63 20.47 2.26
N LYS A 26 -6.30 19.38 2.95
CA LYS A 26 -5.06 19.24 3.70
C LYS A 26 -4.26 18.08 3.12
N ASN A 27 -3.06 18.40 2.63
CA ASN A 27 -2.04 17.48 2.13
C ASN A 27 -1.50 16.52 3.21
N SER A 28 -2.24 16.31 4.30
CA SER A 28 -1.91 15.47 5.44
C SER A 28 -3.20 14.89 6.02
N GLY A 29 -3.08 13.70 6.61
CA GLY A 29 -4.21 12.99 7.20
C GLY A 29 -3.75 12.10 8.34
N GLU A 30 -4.71 11.60 9.12
CA GLU A 30 -4.47 10.64 10.18
C GLU A 30 -5.54 9.57 10.11
N LEU A 31 -5.13 8.30 10.19
CA LEU A 31 -6.04 7.16 10.20
C LEU A 31 -5.76 6.30 11.42
N ILE A 32 -6.82 5.90 12.12
CA ILE A 32 -6.74 4.99 13.25
C ILE A 32 -7.04 3.57 12.76
N ILE A 33 -6.05 2.69 12.85
CA ILE A 33 -6.17 1.27 12.49
C ILE A 33 -5.91 0.46 13.75
N GLU A 34 -6.89 -0.32 14.22
CA GLU A 34 -6.76 -1.12 15.46
C GLU A 34 -6.21 -0.31 16.66
N LYS A 35 -6.73 0.90 16.87
CA LYS A 35 -6.28 1.85 17.92
C LYS A 35 -4.86 2.39 17.74
N LYS A 36 -4.23 2.19 16.58
CA LYS A 36 -2.92 2.77 16.22
C LYS A 36 -3.15 3.95 15.28
N ALA A 37 -2.67 5.13 15.66
CA ALA A 37 -2.72 6.31 14.80
C ALA A 37 -1.58 6.27 13.77
N VAL A 38 -1.91 6.40 12.50
CA VAL A 38 -0.97 6.48 11.38
C VAL A 38 -1.13 7.84 10.72
N LYS A 39 -0.06 8.63 10.71
CA LYS A 39 -0.03 9.96 10.11
C LYS A 39 0.47 9.89 8.68
N PHE A 40 -0.18 10.65 7.81
CA PHE A 40 0.16 10.76 6.40
C PHE A 40 0.46 12.21 6.03
N THR A 41 1.34 12.37 5.05
CA THR A 41 1.76 13.65 4.49
C THR A 41 1.95 13.51 2.99
N ASN A 42 1.82 14.63 2.28
CA ASN A 42 1.97 14.76 0.83
C ASN A 42 1.09 13.76 0.06
N LEU A 43 -0.20 13.70 0.40
CA LEU A 43 -1.15 12.74 -0.21
C LEU A 43 -1.33 13.00 -1.72
N ASP A 44 -1.31 14.27 -2.14
CA ASP A 44 -1.49 14.64 -3.54
C ASP A 44 -0.23 14.39 -4.40
N LYS A 45 0.88 13.97 -3.79
CA LYS A 45 2.15 13.76 -4.50
C LYS A 45 2.02 12.59 -5.48
N VAL A 46 2.23 12.85 -6.76
CA VAL A 46 2.16 11.84 -7.83
C VAL A 46 3.34 10.87 -7.73
N TYR A 47 3.05 9.57 -7.58
CA TYR A 47 4.06 8.51 -7.53
C TYR A 47 4.20 7.78 -8.87
N PHE A 48 3.11 7.65 -9.63
CA PHE A 48 3.10 7.04 -10.96
C PHE A 48 2.60 8.08 -11.99
N PRO A 49 3.52 8.81 -12.66
CA PRO A 49 3.16 9.91 -13.55
C PRO A 49 2.31 9.48 -14.76
N THR A 50 2.59 8.32 -15.34
CA THR A 50 1.87 7.78 -16.51
C THR A 50 0.39 7.56 -16.21
N ASP A 51 0.10 6.96 -15.05
CA ASP A 51 -1.25 6.59 -14.63
C ASP A 51 -1.91 7.68 -13.76
N LYS A 52 -1.19 8.78 -13.49
CA LYS A 52 -1.58 9.89 -12.61
C LYS A 52 -1.99 9.44 -11.20
N VAL A 53 -1.38 8.37 -10.69
CA VAL A 53 -1.67 7.83 -9.35
C VAL A 53 -0.85 8.59 -8.29
N SER A 54 -1.56 9.12 -7.30
CA SER A 54 -1.00 9.84 -6.15
C SER A 54 -0.58 8.90 -5.02
N LYS A 55 0.18 9.42 -4.06
CA LYS A 55 0.53 8.70 -2.82
C LYS A 55 -0.72 8.32 -2.03
N GLY A 56 -1.74 9.20 -2.01
CA GLY A 56 -3.02 8.92 -1.38
C GLY A 56 -3.73 7.71 -1.99
N ASP A 57 -3.73 7.61 -3.31
CA ASP A 57 -4.33 6.47 -4.03
C ASP A 57 -3.62 5.15 -3.72
N VAL A 58 -2.29 5.17 -3.66
CA VAL A 58 -1.50 3.98 -3.28
C VAL A 58 -1.84 3.53 -1.85
N ILE A 59 -1.99 4.46 -0.91
CA ILE A 59 -2.40 4.15 0.47
C ILE A 59 -3.81 3.54 0.48
N ALA A 60 -4.74 4.13 -0.26
CA ALA A 60 -6.11 3.63 -0.36
C ALA A 60 -6.16 2.22 -0.95
N TYR A 61 -5.36 1.95 -1.97
CA TYR A 61 -5.21 0.62 -2.55
C TYR A 61 -4.74 -0.40 -1.51
N TYR A 62 -3.65 -0.12 -0.78
CA TYR A 62 -3.16 -1.04 0.25
C TYR A 62 -4.18 -1.28 1.37
N GLN A 63 -4.96 -0.26 1.73
CA GLN A 63 -6.03 -0.42 2.70
C GLN A 63 -7.14 -1.35 2.17
N SER A 64 -7.56 -1.18 0.92
CA SER A 64 -8.59 -2.03 0.30
C SER A 64 -8.16 -3.49 0.13
N MET A 65 -6.86 -3.71 -0.11
CA MET A 65 -6.29 -5.03 -0.36
C MET A 65 -5.71 -5.70 0.90
N ALA A 66 -5.78 -5.03 2.06
CA ALA A 66 -5.11 -5.45 3.29
C ALA A 66 -5.50 -6.89 3.68
N ASP A 67 -6.78 -7.22 3.65
CA ASP A 67 -7.28 -8.55 4.06
C ASP A 67 -6.75 -9.69 3.19
N TYR A 68 -6.43 -9.39 1.92
CA TYR A 68 -5.86 -10.36 0.98
C TYR A 68 -4.34 -10.46 1.10
N ILE A 69 -3.65 -9.34 1.36
CA ILE A 69 -2.19 -9.28 1.38
C ILE A 69 -1.62 -9.76 2.74
N LEU A 70 -2.21 -9.31 3.85
CA LEU A 70 -1.66 -9.49 5.19
C LEU A 70 -1.45 -10.95 5.63
N PRO A 71 -2.32 -11.93 5.27
CA PRO A 71 -2.10 -13.34 5.63
C PRO A 71 -0.75 -13.87 5.13
N TYR A 72 -0.27 -13.40 3.97
CA TYR A 72 0.97 -13.86 3.37
C TYR A 72 2.22 -13.15 3.90
N LEU A 73 2.06 -11.94 4.45
CA LEU A 73 3.16 -11.15 5.02
C LEU A 73 3.37 -11.41 6.52
N LYS A 74 2.41 -12.05 7.19
CA LYS A 74 2.47 -12.29 8.64
C LYS A 74 3.72 -13.07 9.03
N GLY A 75 4.48 -12.51 9.97
CA GLY A 75 5.70 -13.14 10.51
C GLY A 75 6.91 -13.09 9.57
N ARG A 76 6.81 -12.45 8.41
CA ARG A 76 7.92 -12.31 7.46
C ARG A 76 8.60 -10.95 7.65
N PRO A 77 9.93 -10.92 7.92
CA PRO A 77 10.70 -9.68 7.85
C PRO A 77 10.63 -9.06 6.45
N GLN A 78 10.43 -7.75 6.37
CA GLN A 78 10.22 -7.04 5.11
C GLN A 78 11.40 -6.12 4.79
N SER A 79 11.87 -6.16 3.55
CA SER A 79 12.74 -5.12 2.98
C SER A 79 11.89 -4.19 2.13
N LEU A 80 12.01 -2.88 2.33
CA LEU A 80 11.19 -1.90 1.64
C LEU A 80 11.97 -1.25 0.50
N LEU A 81 11.43 -1.28 -0.71
CA LEU A 81 11.87 -0.36 -1.77
C LEU A 81 11.12 0.96 -1.60
N ARG A 82 11.85 2.05 -1.35
CA ARG A 82 11.28 3.37 -1.13
C ARG A 82 11.60 4.28 -2.30
N ASN A 83 10.56 4.95 -2.82
CA ASN A 83 10.66 5.98 -3.85
C ASN A 83 9.99 7.26 -3.36
N PRO A 84 10.64 8.06 -2.50
CA PRO A 84 10.02 9.25 -1.91
C PRO A 84 9.54 10.28 -2.95
N ASN A 85 10.18 10.30 -4.12
CA ASN A 85 9.92 11.20 -5.25
C ASN A 85 9.13 10.55 -6.40
N GLY A 86 8.60 9.34 -6.19
CA GLY A 86 7.87 8.59 -7.22
C GLY A 86 8.76 7.62 -8.01
N ILE A 87 8.10 6.80 -8.82
CA ILE A 87 8.69 5.62 -9.48
C ILE A 87 9.77 5.96 -10.51
N ALA A 88 9.73 7.16 -11.08
CA ALA A 88 10.67 7.61 -12.10
C ALA A 88 12.02 8.08 -11.52
N ASP A 89 12.08 8.35 -10.21
CA ASP A 89 13.30 8.77 -9.52
C ASP A 89 14.00 7.58 -8.84
N LYS A 90 15.27 7.74 -8.50
CA LYS A 90 16.08 6.70 -7.85
C LYS A 90 15.48 6.32 -6.49
N GLY A 91 15.09 5.05 -6.37
CA GLY A 91 14.70 4.45 -5.11
C GLY A 91 15.90 3.93 -4.31
N PHE A 92 15.62 3.53 -3.07
CA PHE A 92 16.58 2.81 -2.23
C PHE A 92 15.91 1.69 -1.44
N TYR A 93 16.68 0.65 -1.12
CA TYR A 93 16.23 -0.42 -0.25
C TYR A 93 16.47 -0.05 1.21
N HIS A 94 15.44 -0.18 2.03
CA HIS A 94 15.46 0.03 3.47
C HIS A 94 15.18 -1.30 4.18
N LYS A 95 16.24 -1.89 4.75
CA LYS A 95 16.17 -3.20 5.43
C LYS A 95 16.02 -3.03 6.94
N ASP A 96 16.78 -2.13 7.52
CA ASP A 96 16.73 -1.85 8.96
C ASP A 96 15.56 -0.93 9.27
N ALA A 97 14.71 -1.35 10.21
CA ALA A 97 13.55 -0.55 10.61
C ALA A 97 13.94 0.74 11.36
N GLY A 98 15.14 0.78 11.95
CA GLY A 98 15.66 1.92 12.71
C GLY A 98 14.80 2.29 13.93
N ASP A 99 15.05 3.49 14.44
CA ASP A 99 14.32 4.10 15.56
C ASP A 99 13.07 4.86 15.10
N GLU A 100 12.96 5.17 13.81
CA GLU A 100 11.80 5.86 13.22
C GLU A 100 10.56 4.96 13.08
N ALA A 101 10.74 3.63 13.14
CA ALA A 101 9.63 2.70 13.06
C ALA A 101 8.68 2.90 14.27
N PRO A 102 7.35 2.92 14.05
CA PRO A 102 6.40 3.03 15.14
C PRO A 102 6.60 1.95 16.20
N SER A 103 6.41 2.27 17.47
CA SER A 103 6.63 1.35 18.60
C SER A 103 5.82 0.05 18.52
N TRP A 104 4.68 0.07 17.82
CA TRP A 104 3.82 -1.10 17.60
C TRP A 104 4.28 -2.00 16.45
N ALA A 105 5.24 -1.58 15.63
CA ALA A 105 5.79 -2.39 14.54
C ALA A 105 6.80 -3.39 15.09
N LYS A 106 6.53 -4.69 14.91
CA LYS A 106 7.42 -5.76 15.38
C LYS A 106 8.71 -5.79 14.54
N LYS A 107 9.85 -5.75 15.22
CA LYS A 107 11.19 -5.84 14.62
C LYS A 107 11.79 -7.23 14.90
N LYS A 108 12.60 -7.74 13.98
CA LYS A 108 13.34 -9.00 14.13
C LYS A 108 14.76 -8.83 13.61
N THR A 109 15.75 -9.11 14.43
CA THR A 109 17.17 -9.11 14.03
C THR A 109 17.45 -10.32 13.16
N ILE A 110 18.09 -10.09 12.02
CA ILE A 110 18.58 -11.11 11.09
C ILE A 110 20.05 -10.83 10.84
N TYR A 111 20.87 -11.86 10.98
CA TYR A 111 22.29 -11.80 10.68
C TYR A 111 22.51 -12.29 9.25
N SER A 112 23.36 -11.60 8.49
CA SER A 112 23.89 -12.17 7.26
C SER A 112 24.82 -13.30 7.62
N GLU A 113 24.74 -14.40 6.89
CA GLU A 113 25.85 -15.36 6.79
C GLU A 113 27.00 -14.73 5.98
#